data_AF-A0A0R0DXY8-F1
#
_entry.id   AF-A0A0R0DXY8-F1
#
_cell.length_a   1.000
_cell.length_b   1.000
_cell.length_c   1.000
_cell.angle_alpha   90.00
_cell.angle_beta   90.00
_cell.angle_gamma   90.00
#
_symmetry.space_group_name_H-M   'P 1'
#
loop_
_entity.id
_entity.type
_entity.pdbx_description
1 polymer ?
#
loop_
_entity_poly.entity_id
_entity_poly.type
_entity_poly.pdbx_seq_one_letter_code
_entity_poly.pdbx_strand_id
1 'polypeptide(L)'
;MQYLTFLLGSLMAMLGYREPQGHTSIVRVSGEQAVLSRTTVSGDHARFQCLQSESGNCFYRLYREHCREQPGGELCQRQALGDFSLVVGGVRDVQGLPAGFGQQVRARNAQRRD
;
A
#
# COMPACT_ATOMS: atom_id res chain seq x y z
N MET A 1 7.59 23.12 -40.31
CA MET A 1 7.60 23.07 -38.83
C MET A 1 6.44 22.23 -38.27
N GLN A 2 5.19 22.40 -38.71
CA GLN A 2 4.03 21.61 -38.25
C GLN A 2 4.13 20.09 -38.48
N TYR A 3 4.69 19.66 -39.62
CA TYR A 3 4.82 18.23 -39.95
C TYR A 3 5.79 17.50 -39.01
N LEU A 4 6.81 18.20 -38.51
CA LEU A 4 7.81 17.64 -37.62
C LEU A 4 7.20 17.34 -36.23
N THR A 5 6.30 18.20 -35.74
CA THR A 5 5.60 17.99 -34.47
C THR A 5 4.61 16.84 -34.53
N PHE A 6 3.92 16.64 -35.67
CA PHE A 6 3.03 15.50 -35.86
C PHE A 6 3.80 14.17 -35.93
N LEU A 7 4.95 14.15 -36.62
CA LEU A 7 5.83 12.99 -36.68
C LEU A 7 6.39 12.62 -35.31
N LEU A 8 6.90 13.61 -34.55
CA LEU A 8 7.40 13.37 -33.19
C LEU A 8 6.29 12.90 -32.24
N GLY A 9 5.09 13.47 -32.33
CA GLY A 9 3.94 13.06 -31.52
C GLY A 9 3.51 11.62 -31.79
N SER A 10 3.48 11.22 -33.07
CA SER A 10 3.17 9.84 -33.46
C SER A 10 4.25 8.85 -33.03
N LEU A 11 5.53 9.24 -33.09
CA LEU A 11 6.65 8.42 -32.63
C LEU A 11 6.61 8.18 -31.11
N MET A 12 6.28 9.22 -30.32
CA MET A 12 6.09 9.13 -28.87
C MET A 12 4.91 8.22 -28.49
N ALA A 13 3.82 8.24 -29.26
CA ALA A 13 2.67 7.36 -29.03
C ALA A 13 3.01 5.88 -29.30
N MET A 14 3.84 5.60 -30.31
CA MET A 14 4.36 4.25 -30.59
C MET A 14 5.34 3.76 -29.52
N LEU A 15 6.08 4.67 -28.88
CA LEU A 15 6.96 4.36 -27.76
C LEU A 15 6.23 4.04 -26.46
N GLY A 16 4.88 4.10 -26.45
CA GLY A 16 4.00 3.55 -25.44
C GLY A 16 4.53 3.71 -24.02
N TYR A 17 4.28 4.86 -23.38
CA TYR A 17 4.61 5.04 -21.97
C TYR A 17 3.89 3.96 -21.15
N ARG A 18 4.63 2.92 -20.77
CA ARG A 18 4.11 1.80 -20.02
C ARG A 18 4.07 2.24 -18.56
N GLU A 19 2.93 2.75 -18.13
CA GLU A 19 2.69 3.06 -16.72
C GLU A 19 3.11 1.83 -15.89
N PRO A 20 3.93 1.99 -14.84
CA PRO A 20 4.35 0.88 -14.03
C PRO A 20 3.13 0.10 -13.54
N GLN A 21 3.21 -1.23 -13.60
CA GLN A 21 2.11 -2.08 -13.12
C GLN A 21 1.90 -1.78 -11.63
N GLY A 22 0.79 -1.13 -11.32
CA GLY A 22 0.41 -0.76 -9.97
C GLY A 22 -0.82 -1.53 -9.51
N HIS A 23 -0.84 -1.91 -8.24
CA HIS A 23 -2.00 -2.52 -7.60
C HIS A 23 -2.54 -1.57 -6.53
N THR A 24 -3.86 -1.36 -6.50
CA THR A 24 -4.53 -0.60 -5.46
C THR A 24 -5.39 -1.52 -4.59
N SER A 25 -5.13 -1.50 -3.29
CA SER A 25 -5.95 -2.16 -2.27
C SER A 25 -6.79 -1.13 -1.51
N ILE A 26 -8.05 -1.46 -1.24
CA ILE A 26 -8.91 -0.69 -0.35
C ILE A 26 -9.30 -1.60 0.81
N VAL A 27 -8.94 -1.18 2.02
CA VAL A 27 -9.30 -1.88 3.25
C VAL A 27 -10.42 -1.11 3.91
N ARG A 28 -11.55 -1.81 4.12
CA ARG A 28 -12.68 -1.31 4.89
C ARG A 28 -12.94 -2.23 6.07
N VAL A 29 -12.85 -1.67 7.27
CA VAL A 29 -13.27 -2.31 8.52
C VAL A 29 -14.49 -1.53 9.01
N SER A 30 -15.55 -2.24 9.40
CA SER A 30 -16.80 -1.67 9.94
C SER A 30 -16.96 -2.05 11.41
N GLY A 31 -17.78 -1.32 12.17
CA GLY A 31 -18.00 -1.52 13.62
C GLY A 31 -17.29 -0.45 14.46
N GLU A 32 -17.09 -0.71 15.77
CA GLU A 32 -16.43 0.20 16.74
C GLU A 32 -14.93 0.48 16.47
N GLN A 33 -14.40 -0.06 15.38
CA GLN A 33 -13.04 0.21 14.92
C GLN A 33 -13.07 0.53 13.43
N ALA A 34 -14.05 1.32 13.02
CA ALA A 34 -14.27 1.61 11.62
C ALA A 34 -13.06 2.31 11.00
N VAL A 35 -12.56 1.75 9.90
CA VAL A 35 -11.46 2.31 9.10
C VAL A 35 -11.78 2.14 7.63
N LEU A 36 -11.51 3.19 6.86
CA LEU A 36 -11.38 3.12 5.41
C LEU A 36 -9.99 3.62 5.02
N SER A 37 -9.23 2.76 4.35
CA SER A 37 -7.86 3.00 3.93
C SER A 37 -7.68 2.60 2.47
N ARG A 38 -6.86 3.35 1.73
CA ARG A 38 -6.43 3.00 0.38
C ARG A 38 -4.91 2.93 0.33
N THR A 39 -4.39 1.88 -0.29
CA THR A 39 -2.96 1.72 -0.55
C THR A 39 -2.74 1.41 -2.02
N THR A 40 -1.92 2.20 -2.69
CA THR A 40 -1.50 1.93 -4.08
C THR A 40 -0.01 1.60 -4.09
N VAL A 41 0.34 0.43 -4.62
CA VAL A 41 1.71 -0.07 -4.73
C VAL A 41 2.12 -0.07 -6.20
N SER A 42 3.33 0.41 -6.48
CA SER A 42 3.94 0.45 -7.81
C SER A 42 5.43 0.20 -7.67
N GLY A 43 5.90 -0.99 -8.08
CA GLY A 43 7.29 -1.40 -7.84
C GLY A 43 7.61 -1.52 -6.35
N ASP A 44 8.66 -0.84 -5.90
CA ASP A 44 9.08 -0.73 -4.50
C ASP A 44 8.48 0.47 -3.76
N HIS A 45 7.59 1.22 -4.42
CA HIS A 45 6.90 2.37 -3.87
C HIS A 45 5.46 2.04 -3.48
N ALA A 46 5.04 2.48 -2.31
CA ALA A 46 3.64 2.41 -1.87
C ALA A 46 3.14 3.75 -1.31
N ARG A 47 1.98 4.17 -1.80
CA ARG A 47 1.22 5.32 -1.34
C ARG A 47 0.07 4.86 -0.45
N PHE A 48 0.05 5.33 0.80
CA PHE A 48 -0.97 5.03 1.80
C PHE A 48 -1.86 6.25 2.04
N GLN A 49 -3.16 6.05 2.16
CA GLN A 49 -4.15 7.11 2.37
C GLN A 49 -5.17 6.70 3.43
N CYS A 50 -5.29 7.50 4.49
CA CYS A 50 -6.37 7.33 5.46
C CYS A 50 -7.61 8.08 4.98
N LEU A 51 -8.65 7.35 4.55
CA LEU A 51 -9.88 7.95 4.02
C LEU A 51 -10.91 8.20 5.12
N GLN A 52 -10.98 7.30 6.10
CA GLN A 52 -11.85 7.42 7.26
C GLN A 52 -11.28 6.62 8.43
N SER A 53 -11.44 7.12 9.64
CA SER A 53 -11.17 6.37 10.86
C SER A 53 -12.00 6.95 11.99
N GLU A 54 -12.60 6.08 12.79
CA GLU A 54 -13.38 6.49 13.97
C GLU A 54 -12.52 7.25 14.99
N SER A 55 -11.24 6.91 15.14
CA SER A 55 -10.32 7.59 16.06
C SER A 55 -9.69 8.88 15.50
N GLY A 56 -10.03 9.23 14.26
CA GLY A 56 -9.35 10.29 13.51
C GLY A 56 -7.99 9.89 12.93
N ASN A 57 -7.48 8.68 13.19
CA ASN A 57 -6.18 8.21 12.69
C ASN A 57 -6.26 6.77 12.15
N CYS A 58 -5.59 6.50 11.04
CA CYS A 58 -5.32 5.15 10.53
C CYS A 58 -3.90 4.74 10.93
N PHE A 59 -3.76 3.64 11.65
CA PHE A 59 -2.47 3.11 12.09
C PHE A 59 -2.05 1.94 11.21
N TYR A 60 -0.96 2.13 10.47
CA TYR A 60 -0.41 1.17 9.53
C TYR A 60 0.74 0.39 10.15
N ARG A 61 0.79 -0.90 9.86
CA ARG A 61 1.96 -1.76 10.11
C ARG A 61 2.31 -2.52 8.84
N LEU A 62 3.57 -2.38 8.42
CA LEU A 62 4.14 -3.05 7.26
C LEU A 62 5.01 -4.21 7.73
N TYR A 63 4.97 -5.31 6.99
CA TYR A 63 5.74 -6.51 7.32
C TYR A 63 6.07 -7.32 6.07
N ARG A 64 7.04 -8.23 6.19
CA ARG A 64 7.28 -9.30 5.22
C ARG A 64 7.08 -10.64 5.92
N GLU A 65 6.48 -11.59 5.24
CA GLU A 65 6.37 -12.97 5.71
C GLU A 65 7.49 -13.80 5.09
N HIS A 66 8.19 -14.55 5.94
CA HIS A 66 9.17 -15.54 5.54
C HIS A 66 8.59 -16.89 5.92
N CYS A 67 8.14 -17.63 4.92
CA CYS A 67 7.57 -18.94 5.13
C CYS A 67 8.58 -20.02 4.74
N ARG A 68 8.61 -21.09 5.54
CA ARG A 68 9.42 -22.27 5.28
C ARG A 68 8.53 -23.50 5.38
N GLU A 69 8.68 -24.40 4.42
CA GLU A 69 8.05 -25.71 4.46
C GLU A 69 8.62 -26.56 5.62
N GLN A 70 7.73 -27.20 6.37
CA GLN A 70 8.06 -28.11 7.46
C GLN A 70 7.19 -29.38 7.35
N PRO A 71 7.62 -30.55 7.85
CA PRO A 71 6.75 -31.71 7.90
C PRO A 71 5.44 -31.39 8.63
N GLY A 72 4.31 -31.51 7.92
CA GLY A 72 2.98 -31.21 8.45
C GLY A 72 2.42 -29.81 8.14
N GLY A 73 3.14 -28.95 7.42
CA GLY A 73 2.60 -27.66 6.95
C GLY A 73 3.65 -26.59 6.63
N GLU A 74 3.21 -25.34 6.56
CA GLU A 74 4.07 -24.19 6.31
C GLU A 74 4.18 -23.34 7.57
N LEU A 75 5.42 -22.98 7.96
CA LEU A 75 5.68 -22.11 9.10
C LEU A 75 6.06 -20.71 8.58
N CYS A 76 5.19 -19.73 8.79
CA CYS A 76 5.41 -18.34 8.39
C CYS A 76 5.84 -17.47 9.57
N GLN A 77 6.98 -16.80 9.44
CA GLN A 77 7.47 -15.79 10.38
C GLN A 77 7.28 -14.40 9.81
N ARG A 78 6.66 -13.52 10.60
CA ARG A 78 6.40 -12.13 10.20
C ARG A 78 7.53 -11.22 10.71
N GLN A 79 8.26 -10.60 9.79
CA GLN A 79 9.26 -9.57 10.08
C GLN A 79 8.64 -8.18 9.90
N ALA A 80 8.70 -7.34 10.93
CA ALA A 80 8.24 -5.95 10.83
C ALA A 80 9.16 -5.14 9.90
N LEU A 81 8.56 -4.36 9.00
CA LEU A 81 9.26 -3.44 8.11
C LEU A 81 9.11 -1.97 8.57
N GLY A 82 8.01 -1.66 9.25
CA GLY A 82 7.78 -0.34 9.82
C GLY A 82 6.33 -0.14 10.24
N ASP A 83 6.10 0.96 10.97
CA ASP A 83 4.78 1.40 11.38
C ASP A 83 4.69 2.93 11.34
N PHE A 84 3.47 3.42 11.14
CA PHE A 84 3.16 4.84 11.16
C PHE A 84 1.66 5.08 11.30
N SER A 85 1.28 6.29 11.69
CA SER A 85 -0.11 6.75 11.67
C SER A 85 -0.31 7.84 10.64
N LEU A 86 -1.50 7.88 10.06
CA LEU A 86 -1.98 9.00 9.23
C LEU A 86 -3.29 9.50 9.83
N VAL A 87 -3.39 10.82 10.02
CA VAL A 87 -4.67 11.48 10.27
C VAL A 87 -5.62 11.22 9.10
N VAL A 88 -6.94 11.28 9.32
CA VAL A 88 -7.92 11.21 8.22
C VAL A 88 -7.63 12.31 7.18
N GLY A 89 -7.65 11.93 5.91
CA GLY A 89 -7.21 12.76 4.77
C GLY A 89 -5.70 12.75 4.52
N GLY A 90 -4.91 12.23 5.46
CA GLY A 90 -3.47 12.13 5.37
C GLY A 90 -2.98 11.12 4.33
N VAL A 91 -1.88 11.45 3.69
CA VAL A 91 -1.20 10.63 2.68
C VAL A 91 0.26 10.44 3.07
N ARG A 92 0.80 9.24 2.83
CA ARG A 92 2.24 8.99 2.98
C ARG A 92 2.74 8.07 1.87
N ASP A 93 3.86 8.49 1.30
CA ASP A 93 4.64 7.73 0.32
C ASP A 93 5.79 7.01 1.03
N VAL A 94 5.97 5.73 0.73
CA VAL A 94 7.05 4.89 1.28
C VAL A 94 7.76 4.20 0.13
N GLN A 95 9.06 4.38 0.05
CA GLN A 95 9.93 3.80 -0.99
C GLN A 95 10.76 2.65 -0.43
N GLY A 96 11.38 1.86 -1.32
CA GLY A 96 12.26 0.76 -0.94
C GLY A 96 11.53 -0.40 -0.26
N LEU A 97 10.22 -0.54 -0.48
CA LEU A 97 9.47 -1.65 0.07
C LEU A 97 9.78 -2.92 -0.69
N PRO A 98 10.00 -4.03 0.03
CA PRO A 98 10.23 -5.30 -0.62
C PRO A 98 9.03 -5.76 -1.44
N ALA A 99 9.28 -6.43 -2.56
CA ALA A 99 8.23 -7.12 -3.29
C ALA A 99 7.49 -8.11 -2.36
N GLY A 100 6.16 -8.13 -2.47
CA GLY A 100 5.29 -9.00 -1.69
C GLY A 100 5.14 -8.62 -0.21
N PHE A 101 5.46 -7.38 0.20
CA PHE A 101 5.21 -6.96 1.58
C PHE A 101 3.71 -7.02 1.92
N GLY A 102 3.42 -7.38 3.17
CA GLY A 102 2.08 -7.33 3.76
C GLY A 102 1.84 -6.04 4.53
N GLN A 103 0.57 -5.68 4.67
CA GLN A 103 0.14 -4.50 5.43
C GLN A 103 -1.07 -4.80 6.31
N GLN A 104 -1.14 -4.12 7.45
CA GLN A 104 -2.31 -4.06 8.31
C GLN A 104 -2.65 -2.61 8.63
N VAL A 105 -3.94 -2.30 8.75
CA VAL A 105 -4.43 -0.97 9.13
C VAL A 105 -5.51 -1.10 10.22
N ARG A 106 -5.50 -0.21 11.22
CA ARG A 106 -6.46 -0.21 12.35
C ARG A 106 -6.80 1.22 12.78
N ALA A 107 -7.98 1.42 13.39
CA ALA A 107 -8.39 2.72 13.94
C ALA A 107 -7.72 3.03 15.30
N ARG A 108 -7.20 2.04 16.02
CA ARG A 108 -6.79 2.14 17.44
C ARG A 108 -7.97 2.46 18.37
N ASN A 109 -8.68 1.38 18.72
CA ASN A 109 -9.15 1.03 20.08
C ASN A 109 -8.89 -0.47 20.34
N ALA A 110 -7.84 -1.04 19.74
CA ALA A 110 -7.51 -2.47 19.79
C ALA A 110 -6.32 -2.78 20.74
N GLN A 111 -6.18 -2.00 21.81
CA GLN A 111 -5.44 -2.42 22.98
C GLN A 111 -6.47 -2.62 24.08
N ARG A 112 -7.20 -3.75 24.04
CA ARG A 112 -7.67 -4.32 25.28
C ARG A 112 -6.40 -4.66 26.05
N ARG A 113 -6.03 -3.78 26.97
CA ARG A 113 -5.24 -4.13 28.13
C ARG A 113 -6.10 -5.18 28.85
N ASP A 114 -5.66 -6.44 28.79
CA ASP A 114 -5.88 -7.57 29.72
C ASP A 114 -5.45 -8.87 29.02
#